data_AF-B1Q251-F1
#
_entry.id   AF-B1Q251-F1
#
_cell.length_a   1.000
_cell.length_b   1.000
_cell.length_c   1.000
_cell.angle_alpha   90.00
_cell.angle_beta   90.00
_cell.angle_gamma   90.00
#
_symmetry.space_group_name_H-M   'P 1'
#
loop_
_entity.id
_entity.type
_entity.pdbx_description
1 polymer ?
#
loop_
_entity_poly.entity_id
_entity_poly.type
_entity_poly.pdbx_seq_one_letter_code
_entity_poly.pdbx_strand_id
1 'polypeptide(L)'
;MEAVRTNADFRFFMQWPFGVLMGFQTLFSLISLIVFYFAPFLYEGTSFVIFILTLLLVCSIVHNIIHVFGFHRRVFLIAGRALYIPATLLVFLTSAVCCIGMGVSTLIVLIGFVDSLRFSFRLIIVYAILTATCAILTFACTKIVMLLFRAAPNGQIKGLVQVVIEGDRTSKITGAHATSTTTTTTTTTTTTTTTNFV
;
A
#
# COMPACT_ATOMS: atom_id res chain seq x y z
N MET A 1 31.14 -10.61 -8.78
CA MET A 1 30.20 -9.95 -7.86
C MET A 1 29.58 -8.78 -8.59
N GLU A 2 28.55 -9.02 -9.41
CA GLU A 2 27.73 -7.92 -9.89
C GLU A 2 27.12 -7.30 -8.65
N ALA A 3 27.68 -6.16 -8.23
CA ALA A 3 27.07 -5.33 -7.23
C ALA A 3 25.62 -5.20 -7.66
N VAL A 4 24.73 -5.70 -6.82
CA VAL A 4 23.30 -5.53 -6.91
C VAL A 4 23.10 -4.02 -6.83
N ARG A 5 23.31 -3.31 -7.94
CA ARG A 5 22.77 -1.99 -8.22
C ARG A 5 21.28 -2.22 -8.44
N THR A 6 20.60 -2.75 -7.42
CA THR A 6 19.20 -2.46 -7.19
C THR A 6 19.19 -0.96 -6.92
N ASN A 7 19.15 -0.19 -8.00
CA ASN A 7 18.84 1.22 -7.91
C ASN A 7 17.47 1.27 -7.24
N ALA A 8 17.46 1.60 -5.95
CA ALA A 8 16.22 1.81 -5.22
C ALA A 8 15.44 2.89 -5.97
N ASP A 9 14.29 2.53 -6.55
CA ASP A 9 13.54 3.45 -7.38
C ASP A 9 12.59 4.28 -6.52
N PHE A 10 13.17 5.26 -5.82
CA PHE A 10 12.41 6.22 -5.02
C PHE A 10 11.46 7.07 -5.87
N ARG A 11 11.59 7.06 -7.20
CA ARG A 11 10.63 7.72 -8.10
C ARG A 11 9.25 7.07 -7.99
N PHE A 12 9.16 5.84 -7.50
CA PHE A 12 7.89 5.18 -7.19
C PHE A 12 6.96 6.12 -6.39
N PHE A 13 7.45 6.80 -5.35
CA PHE A 13 6.64 7.70 -4.53
C PHE A 13 6.13 8.95 -5.26
N MET A 14 6.75 9.32 -6.38
CA MET A 14 6.29 10.43 -7.22
C MET A 14 5.28 9.99 -8.29
N GLN A 15 5.04 8.68 -8.42
CA GLN A 15 4.08 8.15 -9.38
C GLN A 15 2.68 8.08 -8.78
N TRP A 16 1.78 8.89 -9.33
CA TRP A 16 0.38 8.94 -8.92
C TRP A 16 -0.45 7.96 -9.79
N PRO A 17 -1.37 7.17 -9.22
CA PRO A 17 -1.89 7.28 -7.85
C PRO A 17 -1.21 6.40 -6.80
N PHE A 18 -0.72 5.21 -7.16
CA PHE A 18 -0.38 4.17 -6.17
C PHE A 18 0.82 4.53 -5.31
N GLY A 19 1.89 5.01 -5.93
CA GLY A 19 3.11 5.35 -5.22
C GLY A 19 2.90 6.46 -4.19
N VAL A 20 2.17 7.51 -4.57
CA VAL A 20 1.79 8.60 -3.67
C VAL A 20 0.89 8.11 -2.53
N LEU A 21 -0.13 7.30 -2.83
CA LEU A 21 -1.05 6.74 -1.82
C LEU A 21 -0.33 5.86 -0.80
N MET A 22 0.57 4.98 -1.24
CA MET A 22 1.38 4.14 -0.35
C MET A 22 2.37 4.97 0.48
N GLY A 23 2.94 6.04 -0.11
CA GLY A 23 3.76 7.01 0.61
C GLY A 23 2.97 7.71 1.72
N PHE A 24 1.76 8.19 1.40
CA PHE A 24 0.87 8.79 2.40
C PHE A 24 0.48 7.82 3.51
N GLN A 25 0.21 6.56 3.17
CA GLN A 25 -0.10 5.54 4.17
C GLN A 25 1.03 5.37 5.18
N THR A 26 2.29 5.35 4.75
CA THR A 26 3.45 5.31 5.67
C THR A 26 3.62 6.61 6.44
N LEU A 27 3.56 7.76 5.76
CA LEU A 27 3.79 9.06 6.38
C LEU A 27 2.74 9.37 7.47
N PHE A 28 1.46 9.24 7.15
CA PHE A 28 0.38 9.56 8.08
C PHE A 28 0.23 8.53 9.19
N SER A 29 0.57 7.25 8.97
CA SER A 29 0.58 6.25 10.05
C SER A 29 1.70 6.56 11.05
N LEU A 30 2.89 6.94 10.56
CA LEU A 30 3.99 7.39 11.41
C LEU A 30 3.65 8.67 12.18
N ILE A 31 3.09 9.69 11.52
CA ILE A 31 2.64 10.92 12.18
C ILE A 31 1.61 10.59 13.26
N SER A 32 0.63 9.74 12.98
CA SER A 32 -0.42 9.38 13.95
C SER A 32 0.16 8.69 15.18
N LEU A 33 1.13 7.78 15.02
CA LEU A 33 1.82 7.14 16.15
C LEU A 33 2.63 8.13 16.99
N ILE A 34 3.31 9.08 16.34
CA ILE A 34 4.04 10.15 17.04
C ILE A 34 3.06 11.03 17.84
N VAL A 35 1.92 11.40 17.24
CA VAL A 35 0.91 12.20 17.93
C VAL A 35 0.32 11.43 19.12
N PHE A 36 0.08 10.12 18.99
CA PHE A 36 -0.32 9.25 20.10
C PHE A 36 0.70 9.25 21.25
N TYR A 37 1.99 9.24 20.94
CA TYR A 37 3.04 9.28 21.96
C TYR A 37 3.01 10.58 22.80
N PHE A 38 2.65 11.71 22.18
CA PHE A 38 2.54 12.99 22.87
C PHE A 38 1.17 13.25 23.52
N ALA A 39 0.22 12.31 23.40
CA ALA A 39 -1.10 12.42 24.00
C ALA A 39 -0.99 12.37 25.54
N PRO A 40 -1.49 13.38 26.26
CA PRO A 40 -1.40 13.40 27.72
C PRO A 40 -2.33 12.38 28.40
N PHE A 41 -3.35 11.91 27.68
CA PHE A 41 -4.32 10.92 28.17
C PHE A 41 -4.86 10.08 27.01
N LEU A 42 -5.06 8.79 27.27
CA LEU A 42 -5.57 7.82 26.31
C LEU A 42 -6.97 7.38 26.73
N TYR A 43 -7.96 7.61 25.87
CA TYR A 43 -9.31 7.07 26.08
C TYR A 43 -9.35 5.55 25.93
N GLU A 44 -10.42 4.96 26.43
CA GLU A 44 -10.71 3.54 26.23
C GLU A 44 -10.82 3.22 24.72
N GLY A 45 -10.31 2.06 24.32
CA GLY A 45 -10.28 1.63 22.92
C GLY A 45 -9.12 2.20 22.08
N THR A 46 -8.35 3.16 22.59
CA THR A 46 -7.16 3.68 21.86
C THR A 46 -6.08 2.63 21.65
N SER A 47 -6.03 1.57 22.47
CA SER A 47 -5.13 0.42 22.27
C SER A 47 -5.39 -0.29 20.94
N PHE A 48 -6.64 -0.42 20.51
CA PHE A 48 -7.00 -0.95 19.20
C PHE A 48 -6.50 -0.04 18.07
N VAL A 49 -6.64 1.28 18.24
CA VAL A 49 -6.15 2.27 17.28
C VAL A 49 -4.64 2.20 17.13
N ILE A 50 -3.90 2.14 18.24
CA ILE A 50 -2.44 2.01 18.25
C ILE A 50 -2.01 0.70 17.58
N PHE A 51 -2.70 -0.41 17.88
CA PHE A 51 -2.43 -1.69 17.24
C PHE A 51 -2.62 -1.64 15.72
N ILE A 52 -3.76 -1.12 15.26
CA ILE A 52 -4.06 -0.99 13.83
C ILE A 52 -3.10 -0.01 13.13
N LEU A 53 -2.76 1.11 13.75
CA LEU A 53 -1.78 2.07 13.20
C LEU A 53 -0.39 1.44 13.09
N THR A 54 0.02 0.67 14.09
CA THR A 54 1.31 -0.04 14.08
C THR A 54 1.33 -1.11 13.01
N LEU A 55 0.26 -1.92 12.89
CA LEU A 55 0.10 -2.91 11.84
C LEU A 55 0.14 -2.25 10.45
N LEU A 56 -0.58 -1.13 10.27
CA LEU A 56 -0.61 -0.36 9.04
C LEU A 56 0.78 0.16 8.67
N LEU A 57 1.52 0.71 9.64
CA LEU A 57 2.87 1.21 9.43
C LEU A 57 3.82 0.09 9.00
N VAL A 58 3.83 -1.03 9.74
CA VAL A 58 4.69 -2.18 9.43
C VAL A 58 4.37 -2.74 8.04
N CYS A 59 3.09 -3.00 7.74
CA CYS A 59 2.69 -3.47 6.42
C CYS A 59 3.04 -2.45 5.33
N SER A 60 2.82 -1.15 5.55
CA SER A 60 3.13 -0.11 4.57
C SER A 60 4.64 0.01 4.29
N ILE A 61 5.48 -0.12 5.31
CA ILE A 61 6.94 -0.17 5.14
C ILE A 61 7.33 -1.40 4.32
N VAL A 62 6.80 -2.58 4.64
CA VAL A 62 7.08 -3.82 3.89
C VAL A 62 6.67 -3.69 2.43
N HIS A 63 5.47 -3.17 2.14
CA HIS A 63 5.03 -2.93 0.76
C HIS A 63 5.95 -1.95 0.04
N ASN A 64 6.29 -0.84 0.68
CA ASN A 64 7.16 0.18 0.10
C ASN A 64 8.55 -0.38 -0.21
N ILE A 65 9.13 -1.22 0.67
CA ILE A 65 10.38 -1.93 0.40
C ILE A 65 10.23 -2.84 -0.85
N ILE A 66 9.17 -3.64 -0.92
CA ILE A 66 8.91 -4.53 -2.08
C ILE A 66 8.78 -3.75 -3.39
N HIS A 67 8.18 -2.55 -3.36
CA HIS A 67 8.02 -1.70 -4.53
C HIS A 67 9.30 -0.94 -4.91
N VAL A 68 9.97 -0.30 -3.96
CA VAL A 68 11.20 0.49 -4.19
C VAL A 68 12.36 -0.38 -4.66
N PHE A 69 12.50 -1.60 -4.12
CA PHE A 69 13.53 -2.55 -4.60
C PHE A 69 13.10 -3.35 -5.83
N GLY A 70 11.85 -3.21 -6.28
CA GLY A 70 11.34 -3.92 -7.44
C GLY A 70 11.26 -5.44 -7.24
N PHE A 71 11.19 -5.94 -6.00
CA PHE A 71 11.09 -7.38 -5.72
C PHE A 71 9.85 -8.01 -6.33
N HIS A 72 8.78 -7.24 -6.48
CA HIS A 72 7.55 -7.67 -7.15
C HIS A 72 7.74 -8.01 -8.65
N ARG A 73 8.83 -7.56 -9.30
CA ARG A 73 9.14 -7.89 -10.71
C ARG A 73 10.08 -9.08 -10.85
N ARG A 74 10.69 -9.54 -9.75
CA ARG A 74 11.70 -10.59 -9.76
C ARG A 74 11.05 -11.94 -9.48
N VAL A 75 11.41 -12.94 -10.29
CA VAL A 75 11.11 -14.35 -10.02
C VAL A 75 12.31 -14.94 -9.31
N PHE A 76 12.10 -15.49 -8.12
CA PHE A 76 13.14 -16.14 -7.33
C PHE A 76 13.12 -17.63 -7.61
N LEU A 77 14.24 -18.21 -8.05
CA LEU A 77 14.38 -19.66 -8.20
C LEU A 77 14.88 -20.25 -6.87
N ILE A 78 13.99 -20.88 -6.11
CA ILE A 78 14.32 -21.56 -4.84
C ILE A 78 14.07 -23.05 -5.03
N ALA A 79 15.10 -23.87 -4.85
CA ALA A 79 15.02 -25.34 -5.00
C ALA A 79 14.40 -25.79 -6.34
N GLY A 80 14.76 -25.12 -7.45
CA GLY A 80 14.26 -25.43 -8.79
C GLY A 80 12.82 -24.97 -9.07
N ARG A 81 12.14 -24.33 -8.12
CA ARG A 81 10.80 -23.76 -8.30
C ARG A 81 10.88 -22.24 -8.46
N ALA A 82 10.20 -21.73 -9.46
CA ALA A 82 10.01 -20.30 -9.67
C ALA A 82 8.97 -19.77 -8.68
N LEU A 83 9.41 -18.96 -7.72
CA LEU A 83 8.58 -18.25 -6.76
C LEU A 83 8.47 -16.78 -7.16
N TYR A 84 7.24 -16.28 -7.27
CA TYR A 84 6.98 -14.85 -7.44
C TYR A 84 6.19 -14.35 -6.23
N ILE A 85 6.40 -13.09 -5.86
CA ILE A 85 5.68 -12.47 -4.75
C ILE A 85 4.46 -11.77 -5.35
N PRO A 86 3.22 -12.20 -5.06
CA PRO A 86 2.01 -11.53 -5.51
C PRO A 86 1.77 -10.25 -4.69
N ALA A 87 2.66 -9.27 -4.83
CA ALA A 87 2.72 -8.06 -4.02
C ALA A 87 1.42 -7.26 -4.08
N THR A 88 0.77 -7.20 -5.23
CA THR A 88 -0.51 -6.50 -5.46
C THR A 88 -1.67 -7.14 -4.71
N LEU A 89 -1.76 -8.47 -4.70
CA LEU A 89 -2.74 -9.18 -3.89
C LEU A 89 -2.47 -8.99 -2.40
N LEU A 90 -1.21 -8.99 -1.99
CA LEU A 90 -0.81 -8.75 -0.60
C LEU A 90 -1.20 -7.33 -0.17
N VAL A 91 -0.91 -6.31 -0.98
CA VAL A 91 -1.35 -4.92 -0.78
C VAL A 91 -2.87 -4.83 -0.71
N PHE A 92 -3.61 -5.52 -1.60
CA PHE A 92 -5.06 -5.50 -1.60
C PHE A 92 -5.64 -6.05 -0.30
N LEU A 93 -5.23 -7.25 0.10
CA LEU A 93 -5.74 -7.93 1.29
C LEU A 93 -5.41 -7.16 2.57
N THR A 94 -4.14 -6.74 2.71
CA THR A 94 -3.71 -5.95 3.87
C THR A 94 -4.41 -4.61 3.92
N SER A 95 -4.56 -3.91 2.79
CA SER A 95 -5.27 -2.63 2.73
C SER A 95 -6.76 -2.79 2.99
N ALA A 96 -7.39 -3.91 2.59
CA ALA A 96 -8.80 -4.17 2.88
C ALA A 96 -9.03 -4.39 4.39
N VAL A 97 -8.21 -5.23 5.03
CA VAL A 97 -8.26 -5.45 6.49
C VAL A 97 -7.98 -4.14 7.24
N CYS A 98 -6.93 -3.43 6.86
CA CYS A 98 -6.60 -2.15 7.47
C CYS A 98 -7.63 -1.07 7.18
N CYS A 99 -8.34 -1.09 6.05
CA CYS A 99 -9.41 -0.14 5.74
C CYS A 99 -10.55 -0.27 6.75
N ILE A 100 -10.97 -1.50 7.07
CA ILE A 100 -12.00 -1.76 8.09
C ILE A 100 -11.48 -1.35 9.47
N GLY A 101 -10.26 -1.78 9.82
CA GLY A 101 -9.65 -1.44 11.12
C GLY A 101 -9.47 0.06 11.31
N MET A 102 -9.04 0.79 10.29
CA MET A 102 -8.89 2.25 10.31
C MET A 102 -10.24 2.97 10.32
N GLY A 103 -11.26 2.41 9.66
CA GLY A 103 -12.63 2.91 9.74
C GLY A 103 -13.15 2.90 11.18
N VAL A 104 -13.04 1.76 11.86
CA VAL A 104 -13.38 1.63 13.30
C VAL A 104 -12.51 2.56 14.15
N SER A 105 -11.21 2.62 13.86
CA SER A 105 -10.27 3.49 14.58
C SER A 105 -10.65 4.97 14.47
N THR A 106 -11.07 5.42 13.29
CA THR A 106 -11.52 6.80 13.06
C THR A 106 -12.73 7.13 13.93
N LEU A 107 -13.68 6.19 14.09
CA LEU A 107 -14.84 6.38 14.97
C LEU A 107 -14.44 6.45 16.46
N ILE A 108 -13.54 5.57 16.92
CA ILE A 108 -13.05 5.59 18.30
C ILE A 108 -12.37 6.93 18.62
N VAL A 109 -11.47 7.39 17.75
CA VAL A 109 -10.78 8.66 17.95
C VAL A 109 -11.74 9.85 17.83
N LEU A 110 -12.76 9.77 16.97
CA LEU A 110 -13.81 10.79 16.87
C LEU A 110 -14.62 10.91 18.17
N ILE A 111 -14.99 9.78 18.79
CA ILE A 111 -15.65 9.78 20.11
C ILE A 111 -14.73 10.38 21.17
N GLY A 112 -13.45 10.00 21.17
CA GLY A 112 -12.43 10.59 22.05
C GLY A 112 -12.26 12.09 21.83
N PHE A 113 -12.34 12.56 20.59
CA PHE A 113 -12.32 13.98 20.27
C PHE A 113 -13.54 14.72 20.84
N VAL A 114 -14.75 14.18 20.67
CA VAL A 114 -15.97 14.79 21.21
C VAL A 114 -15.93 14.86 22.74
N ASP A 115 -15.46 13.81 23.42
CA ASP A 115 -15.34 13.84 24.88
C ASP A 115 -14.19 14.77 25.35
N SER A 116 -13.13 14.91 24.55
CA SER A 116 -12.01 15.80 24.85
C SER A 116 -12.40 17.28 24.94
N LEU A 117 -13.54 17.68 24.36
CA LEU A 117 -14.05 19.06 24.40
C LEU A 117 -14.32 19.56 25.82
N ARG A 118 -14.46 18.65 26.79
CA ARG A 118 -14.65 18.96 28.21
C ARG A 118 -13.34 19.22 28.96
N PHE A 119 -12.20 18.99 28.32
CA PHE A 119 -10.88 18.96 28.95
C PHE A 119 -9.96 20.06 28.41
N SER A 120 -8.66 19.94 28.71
CA SER A 120 -7.64 20.91 28.32
C SER A 120 -7.47 21.03 26.80
N PHE A 121 -7.18 22.25 26.33
CA PHE A 121 -6.96 22.57 24.92
C PHE A 121 -5.93 21.68 24.21
N ARG A 122 -4.87 21.25 24.93
CA ARG A 122 -3.86 20.31 24.41
C ARG A 122 -4.46 18.96 24.00
N LEU A 123 -5.39 18.41 24.79
CA LEU A 123 -6.05 17.13 24.49
C LEU A 123 -6.92 17.27 23.24
N ILE A 124 -7.66 18.38 23.14
CA ILE A 124 -8.52 18.69 21.99
C ILE A 124 -7.71 18.71 20.69
N ILE A 125 -6.57 19.41 20.66
CA ILE A 125 -5.72 19.48 19.46
C ILE A 125 -5.18 18.09 19.08
N VAL A 126 -4.69 17.32 20.05
CA VAL A 126 -4.14 15.98 19.80
C VAL A 126 -5.19 15.08 19.16
N TYR A 127 -6.39 15.01 19.76
CA TYR A 127 -7.46 14.18 19.21
C TYR A 127 -8.01 14.73 17.88
N ALA A 128 -8.07 16.04 17.69
CA ALA A 128 -8.45 16.62 16.40
C ALA A 128 -7.48 16.20 15.27
N ILE A 129 -6.17 16.27 15.54
CA ILE A 129 -5.14 15.82 14.59
C ILE A 129 -5.27 14.32 14.36
N LEU A 130 -5.40 13.51 15.41
CA LEU A 130 -5.56 12.06 15.27
C LEU A 130 -6.83 11.68 14.48
N THR A 131 -7.96 12.36 14.70
CA THR A 131 -9.18 12.11 13.92
C THR A 131 -8.94 12.43 12.45
N ALA A 132 -8.30 13.57 12.15
CA ALA A 132 -8.00 13.96 10.78
C ALA A 132 -7.03 12.98 10.10
N THR A 133 -5.94 12.58 10.76
CA THR A 133 -4.96 11.65 10.18
C THR A 133 -5.53 10.25 10.01
N CYS A 134 -6.33 9.74 10.97
CA CYS A 134 -7.03 8.47 10.83
C CYS A 134 -8.05 8.49 9.68
N ALA A 135 -8.77 9.60 9.49
CA ALA A 135 -9.70 9.77 8.37
C ALA A 135 -8.95 9.77 7.02
N ILE A 136 -7.82 10.49 6.92
CA ILE A 136 -6.96 10.49 5.73
C ILE A 136 -6.43 9.10 5.42
N LEU A 137 -5.98 8.36 6.43
CA LEU A 137 -5.51 6.98 6.29
C LEU A 137 -6.63 6.04 5.84
N THR A 138 -7.82 6.18 6.41
CA THR A 138 -9.00 5.41 5.99
C THR A 138 -9.29 5.68 4.51
N PHE A 139 -9.34 6.95 4.12
CA PHE A 139 -9.53 7.35 2.72
C PHE A 139 -8.44 6.78 1.79
N ALA A 140 -7.17 6.85 2.18
CA ALA A 140 -6.05 6.31 1.40
C ALA A 140 -6.19 4.80 1.21
N CYS A 141 -6.47 4.05 2.30
CA CYS A 141 -6.73 2.61 2.24
C CYS A 141 -7.92 2.29 1.32
N THR A 142 -9.05 2.99 1.46
CA THR A 142 -10.23 2.78 0.61
C THR A 142 -9.90 3.06 -0.85
N LYS A 143 -9.15 4.13 -1.15
CA LYS A 143 -8.73 4.47 -2.52
C LYS A 143 -7.82 3.40 -3.12
N ILE A 144 -6.85 2.88 -2.37
CA ILE A 144 -5.99 1.78 -2.83
C ILE A 144 -6.84 0.54 -3.14
N VAL A 145 -7.72 0.14 -2.23
CA VAL A 145 -8.60 -1.03 -2.40
C VAL A 145 -9.49 -0.86 -3.63
N MET A 146 -10.14 0.30 -3.81
CA MET A 146 -10.97 0.59 -4.97
C MET A 146 -10.19 0.55 -6.28
N LEU A 147 -9.00 1.15 -6.32
CA LEU A 147 -8.16 1.16 -7.52
C LEU A 147 -7.68 -0.26 -7.89
N LEU A 148 -7.25 -1.05 -6.91
CA LEU A 148 -6.83 -2.45 -7.13
C LEU A 148 -8.00 -3.34 -7.54
N PHE A 149 -9.20 -3.12 -6.97
CA PHE A 149 -10.39 -3.85 -7.37
C PHE A 149 -10.78 -3.55 -8.81
N ARG A 150 -10.66 -2.29 -9.26
CA ARG A 150 -10.87 -1.90 -10.67
C ARG A 150 -9.81 -2.46 -11.61
N ALA A 151 -8.59 -2.68 -11.12
CA ALA A 151 -7.52 -3.33 -11.88
C ALA A 151 -7.67 -4.86 -11.94
N ALA A 152 -8.56 -5.45 -11.14
CA ALA A 152 -8.77 -6.89 -11.08
C ALA A 152 -9.30 -7.41 -12.43
N PRO A 153 -8.63 -8.36 -13.10
CA PRO A 153 -9.15 -8.94 -14.32
C PRO A 153 -10.45 -9.70 -14.00
N ASN A 154 -11.52 -9.39 -14.75
CA ASN A 154 -12.85 -9.96 -14.59
C ASN A 154 -13.48 -9.71 -13.20
N GLY A 155 -13.03 -8.70 -12.45
CA GLY A 155 -13.49 -8.44 -11.08
C GLY A 155 -13.11 -9.53 -10.07
N GLN A 156 -12.28 -10.50 -10.47
CA GLN A 156 -11.87 -11.59 -9.59
C GLN A 156 -10.63 -11.19 -8.79
N ILE A 157 -10.74 -11.22 -7.45
CA ILE A 157 -9.63 -10.89 -6.54
C ILE A 157 -8.42 -11.80 -6.79
N LYS A 158 -8.67 -13.09 -7.12
CA LYS A 158 -7.61 -14.05 -7.48
C LYS A 158 -6.80 -13.60 -8.71
N GLY A 159 -7.39 -12.78 -9.58
CA GLY A 159 -6.74 -12.22 -10.74
C GLY A 159 -5.66 -11.19 -10.42
N LEU A 160 -5.68 -10.57 -9.24
CA LEU A 160 -4.63 -9.60 -8.83
C LEU A 160 -3.25 -10.25 -8.76
N VAL A 161 -3.18 -11.56 -8.58
CA VAL A 161 -1.93 -12.33 -8.59
C VAL A 161 -1.11 -12.08 -9.86
N GLN A 162 -1.77 -11.80 -10.99
CA GLN A 162 -1.14 -11.51 -12.27
C GLN A 162 -0.95 -10.01 -12.54
N VAL A 163 -1.30 -9.16 -11.58
CA VAL A 163 -1.22 -7.70 -11.70
C VAL A 163 0.02 -7.21 -10.97
N VAL A 164 0.72 -6.26 -11.56
CA VAL A 164 1.91 -5.60 -11.02
C VAL A 164 1.63 -4.10 -10.92
N ILE A 165 1.89 -3.50 -9.77
CA ILE A 165 1.80 -2.04 -9.59
C ILE A 165 3.16 -1.43 -9.96
N GLU A 166 3.19 -0.62 -11.01
CA GLU A 166 4.38 0.12 -11.43
C GLU A 166 4.53 1.44 -10.66
N GLY A 167 3.41 2.00 -10.18
CA GLY A 167 3.30 3.23 -9.37
C GLY A 167 2.22 4.16 -9.94
N ASP A 168 2.28 4.43 -11.24
CA ASP A 168 1.27 5.20 -11.99
C ASP A 168 0.14 4.30 -12.51
N ARG A 169 0.47 3.05 -12.84
CA ARG A 169 -0.47 2.08 -13.41
C ARG A 169 -0.26 0.67 -12.88
N THR A 170 -1.23 -0.17 -13.21
CA THR A 170 -1.14 -1.62 -13.03
C THR A 170 -0.89 -2.30 -14.37
N SER A 171 0.18 -3.08 -14.49
CA SER A 171 0.47 -3.92 -15.66
C SER A 171 0.11 -5.38 -15.38
N LYS A 172 -0.24 -6.14 -16.43
CA LYS A 172 -0.45 -7.59 -16.31
C LYS A 172 0.86 -8.31 -16.61
N ILE A 173 1.17 -9.33 -15.82
CA ILE A 173 2.24 -10.28 -16.12
C ILE A 173 1.77 -11.12 -17.31
N THR A 174 2.03 -10.62 -18.51
CA THR A 174 1.91 -11.44 -19.72
C THR A 174 3.11 -12.39 -19.71
N GLY A 175 2.90 -13.67 -20.06
CA GLY A 175 3.82 -14.79 -19.79
C GLY A 175 5.31 -14.65 -20.18
N ALA A 176 5.73 -13.56 -20.83
CA ALA A 176 7.12 -13.23 -21.09
C ALA A 176 7.99 -13.11 -19.83
N HIS A 177 7.44 -12.67 -18.69
CA HIS A 177 8.22 -12.58 -17.43
C HIS A 177 8.41 -13.92 -16.70
N ALA A 178 7.69 -14.98 -17.10
CA ALA A 178 7.88 -16.31 -16.54
C ALA A 178 9.02 -17.10 -17.21
N THR A 179 9.59 -16.59 -18.31
CA THR A 179 10.58 -17.34 -19.12
C THR A 179 11.87 -16.58 -19.35
N SER A 180 12.26 -15.68 -18.45
CA SER A 180 13.64 -15.15 -18.44
C SER A 180 14.57 -16.03 -17.61
N THR A 181 14.58 -17.34 -17.88
CA THR A 181 15.68 -18.24 -17.50
C THR A 181 15.79 -19.44 -18.44
N THR A 182 15.65 -19.22 -19.75
CA THR A 182 16.24 -20.15 -20.74
C THR A 182 16.75 -19.35 -21.93
N THR A 183 18.07 -19.32 -22.05
CA THR A 183 18.84 -18.79 -23.17
C THR A 183 18.36 -19.37 -24.50
N THR A 184 17.62 -18.62 -25.33
CA THR A 184 17.69 -18.77 -26.79
C THR A 184 17.22 -17.49 -27.48
N THR A 185 18.11 -16.95 -28.30
CA THR A 185 17.97 -15.77 -29.15
C THR A 185 16.85 -15.94 -30.16
N THR A 186 15.76 -15.16 -30.05
CA THR A 186 14.91 -14.91 -31.23
C THR A 186 14.27 -13.52 -31.14
N THR A 187 14.72 -12.66 -32.04
CA THR A 187 14.20 -11.34 -32.35
C THR A 187 12.71 -11.42 -32.67
N THR A 188 11.84 -10.86 -31.84
CA THR A 188 10.41 -10.76 -32.16
C THR A 188 9.98 -9.30 -32.15
N THR A 189 9.75 -8.81 -33.36
CA THR A 189 9.30 -7.49 -33.77
C THR A 189 8.04 -7.06 -33.02
N THR A 190 8.07 -5.85 -32.45
CA THR A 190 6.94 -5.24 -31.76
C THR A 190 5.92 -4.73 -32.77
N THR A 191 4.80 -5.42 -32.94
CA THR A 191 3.66 -4.92 -33.73
C THR A 191 2.78 -4.05 -32.84
N THR A 192 2.82 -2.73 -33.04
CA THR A 192 1.93 -1.77 -32.37
C THR A 192 0.59 -1.76 -33.08
N THR A 193 -0.45 -2.33 -32.47
CA THR A 193 -1.82 -2.26 -33.00
C THR A 193 -2.48 -0.97 -32.52
N THR A 194 -2.47 0.07 -33.34
CA THR A 194 -3.29 1.28 -33.17
C THR A 194 -4.74 0.97 -33.57
N THR A 195 -5.63 0.82 -32.58
CA THR A 195 -7.07 0.81 -32.83
C THR A 195 -7.58 2.24 -32.83
N ASN A 196 -7.82 2.78 -34.03
CA ASN A 196 -8.54 4.03 -34.23
C ASN A 196 -10.02 3.79 -33.87
N PHE A 197 -10.52 4.47 -32.85
CA PHE A 197 -11.95 4.61 -32.62
C PHE A 197 -12.44 5.74 -33.53
N VAL A 198 -13.31 5.38 -34.49
CA VAL A 198 -14.24 6.29 -35.17
C VAL A 198 -15.45 6.48 -34.27
#